data_AF-A0A3C1D6Z1-F1
#
_entry.id   AF-A0A3C1D6Z1-F1
#
_cell.length_a   1.000
_cell.length_b   1.000
_cell.length_c   1.000
_cell.angle_alpha   90.00
_cell.angle_beta   90.00
_cell.angle_gamma   90.00
#
_symmetry.space_group_name_H-M   'P 1'
#
loop_
_entity.id
_entity.type
_entity.pdbx_description
1 polymer ?
#
loop_
_entity_poly.entity_id
_entity_poly.type
_entity_poly.pdbx_seq_one_letter_code
_entity_poly.pdbx_strand_id
1 'polypeptide(L)'
;MSQLRPPVTIASAALVASTALALVWAASAHASDGTVPLAPIVASWPDRFAVVGTKSEPLYTERISFARSGDDFTLEIDVLSQGNAALGTQTSAVTVDADTVHWVEGCTKTEALCENDTALRGFLTTALVVAAERAGTLPATGIVRDLHGTDVVC
;
A
#
# COMPACT_ATOMS: atom_id res chain seq x y z
N MET A 1 -56.75 24.53 -51.38
CA MET A 1 -56.96 25.10 -50.03
C MET A 1 -55.64 25.05 -49.29
N SER A 2 -55.29 26.09 -48.53
CA SER A 2 -54.05 26.23 -47.71
C SER A 2 -54.03 25.19 -46.55
N GLN A 3 -52.95 24.92 -45.81
CA GLN A 3 -51.97 25.80 -45.12
C GLN A 3 -50.62 25.06 -44.86
N LEU A 4 -49.45 25.72 -45.02
CA LEU A 4 -48.49 26.24 -44.00
C LEU A 4 -47.79 25.22 -43.04
N ARG A 5 -46.45 25.33 -42.96
CA ARG A 5 -45.50 24.82 -41.91
C ARG A 5 -45.26 25.93 -40.84
N PRO A 6 -44.38 25.87 -39.80
CA PRO A 6 -43.42 24.84 -39.27
C PRO A 6 -43.70 24.57 -37.74
N PRO A 7 -42.77 24.38 -36.75
CA PRO A 7 -41.32 24.07 -36.72
C PRO A 7 -40.80 22.99 -35.70
N VAL A 8 -39.53 22.61 -35.88
CA VAL A 8 -38.42 22.28 -34.92
C VAL A 8 -38.71 21.76 -33.49
N THR A 9 -38.09 20.61 -33.17
CA THR A 9 -37.26 20.46 -31.94
C THR A 9 -36.02 19.59 -32.20
N ILE A 10 -34.88 20.02 -31.65
CA ILE A 10 -33.56 19.35 -31.71
C ILE A 10 -33.31 18.66 -30.35
N ALA A 11 -32.71 17.46 -30.37
CA ALA A 11 -31.83 16.85 -29.36
C ALA A 11 -32.02 15.32 -29.31
N SER A 12 -31.00 14.48 -29.08
CA SER A 12 -29.55 14.63 -29.21
C SER A 12 -28.98 13.21 -29.35
N ALA A 13 -27.89 13.04 -30.09
CA ALA A 13 -27.18 11.78 -30.07
C ALA A 13 -26.53 11.55 -28.70
N ALA A 14 -26.72 10.36 -28.13
CA ALA A 14 -25.92 9.86 -27.02
C ALA A 14 -25.40 8.47 -27.40
N LEU A 15 -24.15 8.45 -27.86
CA LEU A 15 -23.39 7.25 -28.16
C LEU A 15 -23.34 6.34 -26.92
N VAL A 16 -23.89 5.13 -26.99
CA VAL A 16 -23.58 4.08 -26.00
C VAL A 16 -22.20 3.51 -26.35
N ALA A 17 -21.17 4.29 -26.05
CA ALA A 17 -19.79 3.95 -26.32
C ALA A 17 -19.09 3.45 -25.05
N SER A 18 -18.68 2.18 -25.10
CA SER A 18 -17.42 1.72 -24.52
C SER A 18 -17.26 1.78 -22.98
N THR A 19 -17.95 0.87 -22.27
CA THR A 19 -17.47 0.35 -20.97
C THR A 19 -17.26 -1.17 -20.98
N ALA A 20 -16.84 -1.70 -22.14
CA ALA A 20 -16.13 -2.98 -22.19
C ALA A 20 -14.69 -2.78 -21.67
N LEU A 21 -14.55 -2.64 -20.35
CA LEU A 21 -13.27 -2.83 -19.66
C LEU A 21 -12.90 -4.31 -19.80
N ALA A 22 -12.29 -4.64 -20.94
CA ALA A 22 -11.67 -5.92 -21.15
C ALA A 22 -10.58 -6.08 -20.09
N LEU A 23 -10.82 -6.98 -19.14
CA LEU A 23 -9.81 -7.49 -18.22
C LEU A 23 -8.77 -8.25 -19.05
N VAL A 24 -7.82 -7.49 -19.62
CA VAL A 24 -6.59 -8.03 -20.16
C VAL A 24 -5.75 -8.45 -18.96
N TRP A 25 -6.08 -9.62 -18.42
CA TRP A 25 -5.15 -10.42 -17.64
C TRP A 25 -4.03 -10.81 -18.59
N ALA A 26 -3.01 -9.94 -18.66
CA ALA A 26 -1.77 -10.25 -19.34
C ALA A 26 -1.19 -11.49 -18.66
N ALA A 27 -1.12 -12.61 -19.39
CA ALA A 27 -0.26 -13.71 -18.99
C ALA A 27 1.17 -13.19 -19.09
N SER A 28 1.74 -12.77 -17.96
CA SER A 28 3.01 -12.06 -17.91
C SER A 28 4.13 -12.90 -18.50
N ALA A 29 4.60 -12.52 -19.69
CA ALA A 29 6.00 -12.71 -20.02
C ALA A 29 6.80 -11.93 -18.97
N HIS A 30 7.56 -12.64 -18.13
CA HIS A 30 8.26 -12.04 -16.99
C HIS A 30 9.36 -11.14 -17.52
N ALA A 31 9.06 -9.84 -17.64
CA ALA A 31 9.99 -8.82 -18.12
C ALA A 31 10.89 -8.37 -16.96
N SER A 32 11.80 -9.25 -16.54
CA SER A 32 12.90 -8.86 -15.66
C SER A 32 13.61 -7.65 -16.26
N ASP A 33 13.87 -6.64 -15.43
CA ASP A 33 14.48 -5.34 -15.78
C ASP A 33 13.55 -4.30 -16.45
N GLY A 34 12.23 -4.50 -16.42
CA GLY A 34 11.25 -3.44 -16.73
C GLY A 34 11.16 -2.35 -15.65
N THR A 35 10.64 -1.17 -16.00
CA THR A 35 10.24 -0.13 -15.01
C THR A 35 8.74 0.10 -15.03
N VAL A 36 8.17 0.43 -13.87
CA VAL A 36 6.73 0.67 -13.68
C VAL A 36 6.48 1.95 -12.89
N PRO A 37 5.41 2.72 -13.17
CA PRO A 37 5.09 3.94 -12.44
C PRO A 37 4.66 3.61 -11.00
N LEU A 38 5.21 4.29 -9.99
CA LEU A 38 4.94 3.96 -8.59
C LEU A 38 3.58 4.47 -8.07
N ALA A 39 3.21 5.72 -8.40
CA ALA A 39 1.99 6.32 -7.87
C ALA A 39 0.71 5.49 -8.14
N PRO A 40 0.47 4.93 -9.35
CA PRO A 40 -0.68 4.06 -9.57
C PRO A 40 -0.66 2.76 -8.75
N ILE A 41 0.52 2.25 -8.40
CA ILE A 41 0.66 1.04 -7.57
C ILE A 41 0.29 1.36 -6.12
N VAL A 42 0.84 2.44 -5.55
CA VAL A 42 0.57 2.84 -4.16
C VAL A 42 -0.89 3.29 -4.00
N ALA A 43 -1.44 4.03 -4.95
CA ALA A 43 -2.86 4.39 -4.98
C ALA A 43 -3.83 3.20 -5.14
N SER A 44 -3.33 2.02 -5.57
CA SER A 44 -4.13 0.79 -5.65
C SER A 44 -4.16 -0.01 -4.35
N TRP A 45 -3.33 0.35 -3.36
CA TRP A 45 -3.28 -0.36 -2.08
C TRP A 45 -4.56 -0.17 -1.27
N PRO A 46 -5.13 -1.23 -0.67
CA PRO A 46 -6.30 -1.09 0.18
C PRO A 46 -5.97 -0.22 1.41
N ASP A 47 -6.95 0.57 1.81
CA ASP A 47 -6.95 1.35 3.05
C ASP A 47 -7.00 0.45 4.30
N ARG A 48 -7.51 -0.77 4.17
CA ARG A 48 -7.59 -1.76 5.25
C ARG A 48 -7.01 -3.11 4.83
N PHE A 49 -6.00 -3.58 5.55
CA PHE A 49 -5.49 -4.94 5.43
C PHE A 49 -4.84 -5.41 6.74
N ALA A 50 -4.63 -6.73 6.85
CA ALA A 50 -3.76 -7.31 7.86
C ALA A 50 -2.95 -8.46 7.24
N VAL A 51 -1.66 -8.51 7.56
CA VAL A 51 -0.72 -9.56 7.17
C VAL A 51 -0.18 -10.17 8.45
N VAL A 52 -0.30 -11.48 8.59
CA VAL A 52 0.29 -12.23 9.72
C VAL A 52 1.36 -13.16 9.17
N GLY A 53 2.58 -13.01 9.68
CA GLY A 53 3.70 -13.88 9.41
C GLY A 53 4.21 -14.55 10.68
N THR A 54 5.02 -15.59 10.50
CA THR A 54 5.77 -16.22 11.59
C THR A 54 7.22 -16.39 11.19
N LYS A 55 8.14 -15.97 12.06
CA LYS A 55 9.58 -16.19 11.92
C LYS A 55 10.03 -17.15 13.02
N SER A 56 10.56 -18.30 12.65
CA SER A 56 11.08 -19.29 13.60
C SER A 56 12.61 -19.27 13.60
N GLU A 57 13.19 -19.13 14.78
CA GLU A 57 14.61 -19.27 15.06
C GLU A 57 14.86 -20.48 15.97
N PRO A 58 16.11 -20.96 16.13
CA PRO A 58 16.37 -22.21 16.86
C PRO A 58 15.86 -22.25 18.31
N LEU A 59 15.64 -21.09 18.95
CA LEU A 59 15.23 -20.99 20.35
C LEU A 59 13.85 -20.35 20.58
N TYR A 60 13.24 -19.74 19.54
CA TYR A 60 11.99 -19.00 19.65
C TYR A 60 11.24 -18.90 18.32
N THR A 61 9.96 -18.55 18.37
CA THR A 61 9.17 -18.14 17.21
C THR A 61 8.52 -16.79 17.49
N GLU A 62 8.69 -15.87 16.55
CA GLU A 62 7.99 -14.60 16.48
C GLU A 62 6.71 -14.79 15.66
N ARG A 63 5.55 -14.43 16.21
CA ARG A 63 4.34 -14.16 15.43
C ARG A 63 4.28 -12.67 15.20
N ILE A 64 4.26 -12.26 13.93
CA ILE A 64 4.32 -10.87 13.50
C ILE A 64 2.99 -10.53 12.83
N SER A 65 2.23 -9.61 13.41
CA SER A 65 0.98 -9.08 12.85
C SER A 65 1.21 -7.64 12.41
N PHE A 66 1.11 -7.38 11.11
CA PHE A 66 1.16 -6.03 10.54
C PHE A 66 -0.21 -5.66 9.97
N ALA A 67 -0.75 -4.50 10.31
CA ALA A 67 -2.08 -4.06 9.90
C ALA A 67 -2.10 -2.59 9.45
N ARG A 68 -3.02 -2.28 8.55
CA ARG A 68 -3.40 -0.93 8.15
C ARG A 68 -4.91 -0.73 8.38
N SER A 69 -5.30 0.43 8.89
CA SER A 69 -6.69 0.88 8.95
C SER A 69 -6.78 2.38 8.64
N GLY A 70 -7.03 2.70 7.37
CA GLY A 70 -6.95 4.06 6.87
C GLY A 70 -5.50 4.54 6.84
N ASP A 71 -5.18 5.46 7.74
CA ASP A 71 -3.84 6.05 7.87
C ASP A 71 -3.07 5.55 9.09
N ASP A 72 -3.71 4.72 9.93
CA ASP A 72 -3.07 4.06 11.05
C ASP A 72 -2.41 2.75 10.60
N PHE A 73 -1.15 2.57 10.99
CA PHE A 73 -0.35 1.38 10.72
C PHE A 73 0.16 0.80 12.04
N THR A 74 -0.09 -0.48 12.28
CA THR A 74 0.26 -1.16 13.53
C THR A 74 1.07 -2.41 13.25
N LEU A 75 2.10 -2.63 14.06
CA LEU A 75 2.94 -3.81 14.10
C LEU A 75 2.92 -4.38 15.52
N GLU A 76 2.57 -5.66 15.63
CA GLU A 76 2.62 -6.45 16.87
C GLU A 76 3.54 -7.65 16.64
N ILE A 77 4.46 -7.90 17.58
CA ILE A 77 5.38 -9.04 17.56
C ILE A 77 5.28 -9.79 18.88
N ASP A 78 4.60 -10.93 18.88
CA ASP A 78 4.62 -11.89 20.00
C ASP A 78 5.83 -12.80 19.88
N VAL A 79 6.63 -12.91 20.93
CA VAL A 79 7.79 -13.81 20.98
C VAL A 79 7.49 -15.01 21.89
N LEU A 80 7.58 -16.21 21.35
CA LEU A 80 7.35 -17.48 22.05
C LEU A 80 8.64 -18.29 22.12
N SER A 81 9.03 -18.80 23.28
CA SER A 81 10.19 -19.71 23.42
C SER A 81 9.89 -21.09 22.83
N GLN A 82 10.94 -21.90 22.63
CA GLN A 82 10.77 -23.36 22.64
C GLN A 82 10.00 -23.79 23.91
N GLY A 83 8.97 -24.61 23.75
CA GLY A 83 8.02 -24.95 24.81
C GLY A 83 6.81 -24.02 24.94
N ASN A 84 6.65 -23.04 24.03
CA ASN A 84 5.52 -22.12 23.94
C ASN A 84 5.35 -21.16 25.14
N ALA A 85 6.41 -20.87 25.91
CA ALA A 85 6.34 -19.84 26.93
C ALA A 85 6.42 -18.45 26.27
N ALA A 86 5.55 -17.52 26.66
CA ALA A 86 5.60 -16.15 26.19
C ALA A 86 6.86 -15.45 26.73
N LEU A 87 7.68 -14.90 25.84
CA LEU A 87 8.87 -14.11 26.17
C LEU A 87 8.59 -12.59 26.16
N GLY A 88 7.50 -12.18 25.50
CA GLY A 88 7.01 -10.80 25.49
C GLY A 88 6.26 -10.47 24.20
N THR A 89 5.60 -9.33 24.21
CA THR A 89 4.97 -8.72 23.03
C THR A 89 5.60 -7.34 22.81
N GLN A 90 5.93 -7.01 21.57
CA GLN A 90 6.36 -5.67 21.17
C GLN A 90 5.30 -5.07 20.26
N THR A 91 4.81 -3.87 20.60
CA THR A 91 3.83 -3.13 19.81
C THR A 91 4.46 -1.84 19.29
N SER A 92 4.15 -1.50 18.04
CA SER A 92 4.60 -0.28 17.38
C SER A 92 3.50 0.24 16.49
N ALA A 93 3.21 1.53 16.57
CA ALA A 93 2.14 2.15 15.80
C ALA A 93 2.56 3.53 15.29
N VAL A 94 2.22 3.82 14.04
CA VAL A 94 2.35 5.14 13.42
C VAL A 94 1.05 5.52 12.72
N THR A 95 0.82 6.82 12.56
CA THR A 95 -0.27 7.36 11.74
C THR A 95 0.30 8.32 10.68
N VAL A 96 -0.38 8.45 9.55
CA VAL A 96 0.02 9.35 8.46
C VAL A 96 -0.93 10.55 8.41
N ASP A 97 -0.53 11.67 9.00
CA ASP A 97 -1.28 12.93 8.90
C ASP A 97 -0.76 13.74 7.71
N ALA A 98 -1.66 14.09 6.79
CA ALA A 98 -1.34 14.61 5.47
C ALA A 98 -0.21 13.79 4.80
N ASP A 99 0.99 14.35 4.73
CA ASP A 99 2.21 13.82 4.12
C ASP A 99 3.30 13.41 5.13
N THR A 100 3.00 13.43 6.42
CA THR A 100 3.95 13.24 7.52
C THR A 100 3.60 12.02 8.37
N VAL A 101 4.63 11.28 8.83
CA VAL A 101 4.46 10.07 9.66
C VAL A 101 4.70 10.41 11.13
N HIS A 102 3.72 10.16 11.98
CA HIS A 102 3.80 10.38 13.42
C HIS A 102 3.81 9.07 14.18
N TRP A 103 4.70 8.94 15.16
CA TRP A 103 4.72 7.80 16.08
C TRP A 103 3.63 7.91 17.15
N VAL A 104 2.86 6.84 17.28
CA VAL A 104 1.79 6.69 18.28
C VAL A 104 2.26 5.79 19.43
N GLU A 105 2.96 4.69 19.10
CA GLU A 105 3.49 3.72 20.08
C GLU A 105 4.79 3.08 19.57
N GLY A 106 5.66 2.64 20.48
CA GLY A 106 6.84 1.82 20.18
C GLY A 106 8.16 2.58 19.99
N CYS A 107 8.13 3.88 19.66
CA CYS A 107 9.34 4.69 19.70
C CYS A 107 9.64 5.19 21.12
N THR A 108 10.83 4.86 21.63
CA THR A 108 11.29 5.24 22.99
C THR A 108 12.30 6.40 23.00
N LYS A 109 12.51 7.05 21.86
CA LYS A 109 13.40 8.20 21.68
C LYS A 109 12.64 9.52 21.86
N THR A 110 13.31 10.65 21.66
CA THR A 110 12.64 11.96 21.54
C THR A 110 11.88 12.05 20.21
N GLU A 111 10.83 12.87 20.17
CA GLU A 111 9.99 13.10 18.98
C GLU A 111 10.80 13.35 17.70
N ALA A 112 11.73 14.31 17.73
CA ALA A 112 12.61 14.64 16.60
C ALA A 112 13.60 13.52 16.20
N LEU A 113 13.82 12.52 17.05
CA LEU A 113 14.59 11.31 16.70
C LEU A 113 13.69 10.20 16.16
N CYS A 114 12.42 10.14 16.56
CA CYS A 114 11.44 9.17 16.08
C CYS A 114 10.98 9.49 14.64
N GLU A 115 10.75 10.77 14.33
CA GLU A 115 10.25 11.26 13.02
C GLU A 115 10.99 10.68 11.80
N ASN A 116 12.31 10.53 11.90
CA ASN A 116 13.15 10.01 10.82
C ASN A 116 14.03 8.83 11.25
N ASP A 117 13.58 8.02 12.22
CA ASP A 117 14.37 6.91 12.76
C ASP A 117 14.59 5.80 11.74
N THR A 118 15.74 5.78 11.09
CA THR A 118 16.08 4.79 10.06
C THR A 118 16.12 3.36 10.59
N ALA A 119 16.38 3.18 11.89
CA ALA A 119 16.46 1.86 12.53
C ALA A 119 15.08 1.25 12.82
N LEU A 120 14.02 2.05 12.85
CA LEU A 120 12.64 1.60 13.09
C LEU A 120 11.82 1.44 11.79
N ARG A 121 12.45 1.62 10.61
CA ARG A 121 11.83 1.50 9.27
C ARG A 121 11.49 0.06 8.83
N GLY A 122 11.18 -0.83 9.78
CA GLY A 122 10.76 -2.22 9.53
C GLY A 122 9.41 -2.30 8.83
N PHE A 123 8.48 -3.14 9.31
CA PHE A 123 7.16 -3.31 8.66
C PHE A 123 6.34 -2.01 8.49
N LEU A 124 6.68 -0.95 9.22
CA LEU A 124 6.06 0.37 9.08
C LEU A 124 6.55 1.18 7.85
N THR A 125 7.44 0.65 6.99
CA THR A 125 7.85 1.36 5.75
C THR A 125 6.68 1.65 4.81
N THR A 126 5.59 0.87 4.85
CA THR A 126 4.38 1.14 4.07
C THR A 126 3.79 2.53 4.39
N ALA A 127 3.85 2.98 5.65
CA ALA A 127 3.40 4.31 6.05
C ALA A 127 4.26 5.41 5.39
N LEU A 128 5.58 5.22 5.31
CA LEU A 128 6.51 6.13 4.63
C LEU A 128 6.25 6.20 3.11
N VAL A 129 5.89 5.09 2.48
CA VAL A 129 5.54 5.05 1.05
C VAL A 129 4.23 5.80 0.77
N VAL A 130 3.22 5.65 1.64
CA VAL A 130 1.96 6.40 1.56
C VAL A 130 2.18 7.90 1.83
N ALA A 131 2.97 8.26 2.83
CA ALA A 131 3.35 9.64 3.12
C ALA A 131 4.07 10.29 1.91
N ALA A 132 5.04 9.60 1.30
CA ALA A 132 5.75 10.08 0.12
C ALA A 132 4.84 10.20 -1.13
N GLU A 133 3.81 9.37 -1.25
CA GLU A 133 2.82 9.46 -2.33
C GLU A 133 2.02 10.76 -2.22
N ARG A 134 1.48 11.02 -1.03
CA ARG A 134 0.72 12.24 -0.70
C ARG A 134 1.56 13.51 -0.80
N ALA A 135 2.83 13.45 -0.39
CA ALA A 135 3.80 14.52 -0.56
C ALA A 135 4.12 14.82 -2.04
N GLY A 136 3.80 13.92 -2.98
CA GLY A 136 4.28 13.97 -4.35
C GLY A 136 5.79 13.76 -4.48
N THR A 137 6.43 13.11 -3.49
CA THR A 137 7.89 12.89 -3.42
C THR A 137 8.32 11.46 -3.77
N LEU A 138 7.38 10.56 -4.04
CA LEU A 138 7.72 9.24 -4.61
C LEU A 138 8.52 9.38 -5.91
N PRO A 139 9.52 8.50 -6.13
CA PRO A 139 10.11 8.33 -7.45
C PRO A 139 9.04 8.05 -8.51
N ALA A 140 9.17 8.62 -9.70
CA ALA A 140 8.19 8.43 -10.76
C ALA A 140 8.01 6.95 -11.15
N THR A 141 9.09 6.16 -11.07
CA THR A 141 9.13 4.74 -11.46
C THR A 141 10.01 3.93 -10.52
N GLY A 142 9.65 2.66 -10.31
CA GLY A 142 10.52 1.64 -9.70
C GLY A 142 10.94 0.58 -10.72
N ILE A 143 11.91 -0.26 -10.34
CA ILE A 143 12.44 -1.36 -11.16
C ILE A 143 11.71 -2.66 -10.80
N VAL A 144 11.19 -3.36 -11.81
CA VAL A 144 10.61 -4.70 -11.63
C VAL A 144 11.72 -5.74 -11.59
N ARG A 145 11.70 -6.58 -10.55
CA ARG A 145 12.60 -7.72 -10.36
C ARG A 145 11.79 -8.99 -10.14
N ASP A 146 12.28 -10.11 -10.64
CA ASP A 146 11.80 -11.41 -10.17
C ASP A 146 12.35 -11.69 -8.77
N LEU A 147 11.46 -11.96 -7.83
CA LEU A 147 11.77 -12.55 -6.53
C LEU A 147 11.06 -13.90 -6.41
N HIS A 148 11.76 -14.96 -6.78
CA HIS A 148 11.28 -16.34 -6.70
C HIS A 148 10.01 -16.61 -7.54
N GLY A 149 9.94 -16.10 -8.77
CA GLY A 149 8.76 -16.24 -9.63
C GLY A 149 7.64 -15.25 -9.32
N THR A 150 7.93 -14.18 -8.57
CA THR A 150 7.00 -13.09 -8.25
C THR A 150 7.62 -11.77 -8.65
N ASP A 151 6.94 -11.00 -9.50
CA ASP A 151 7.34 -9.63 -9.83
C ASP A 151 7.24 -8.74 -8.58
N VAL A 152 8.36 -8.17 -8.15
CA VAL A 152 8.43 -7.17 -7.08
C VAL A 152 9.00 -5.86 -7.62
N VAL A 153 8.55 -4.73 -7.05
CA VAL A 153 9.02 -3.40 -7.44
C VAL A 153 10.00 -2.87 -6.40
N CYS A 154 11.16 -2.40 -6.85
CA CYS A 154 12.27 -1.88 -6.04
C CYS A 154 12.64 -0.45 -6.42
#